data_AF-A0A8B6Y0D6-F1
#
_entry.id   AF-A0A8B6Y0D6-F1
#
_cell.length_a   1.000
_cell.length_b   1.000
_cell.length_c   1.000
_cell.angle_alpha   90.00
_cell.angle_beta   90.00
_cell.angle_gamma   90.00
#
_symmetry.space_group_name_H-M   'P 1'
#
loop_
_entity.id
_entity.type
_entity.pdbx_description
1 polymer ?
#
loop_
_entity_poly.entity_id
_entity_poly.type
_entity_poly.pdbx_seq_one_letter_code
_entity_poly.pdbx_strand_id
1 'polypeptide(L)'
;MILRYNYIVAVYTILYLCTCYGDKKMLSQTYCENKNAMGIKLNSFLWSVERPSFPTSYLFGTIHAPKDLVWKYIPSNTKDAFQESTNVFTEVDLHDANIIREIRKCRHLTGNLTLKDVLPLKLFTKLRATIKNFDAKRKRWISKFSRSMFDELSNTLPLYSQYKRLKPSWLMATILQQWNKFYVRSQFSDTVTLDSFLIQEAIKKQSYSGGIELVSSHCDPLNNLKSDHVNLALNITLHAEEQRMLGKYSNKENDIRFLVNLYSCGNPLETAKLGSLFQTFVDKNTKKQLDEVDKYLFKELVTKRNYQMADQMHKLFSSKIHQTSKMFFAIGAAHLLGNKSIVAILRGKGYTVRHVRSDEVIPPTQRRMEKEEKILKSWESKSNKSNFGFSHFPGKFDDTQKAPQVLIFKTEVKKTYVYYYKSGSKKNQTATNCFIVPLILSIHLLIFNLVTKID
;
A
#
# COMPACT_ATOMS: atom_id res chain seq x y z
N MET A 1 33.86 -6.86 7.76
CA MET A 1 33.33 -7.99 6.95
C MET A 1 31.94 -7.61 6.47
N ILE A 2 31.86 -6.90 5.33
CA ILE A 2 30.67 -6.16 4.88
C ILE A 2 29.75 -7.10 4.10
N LEU A 3 28.54 -7.33 4.63
CA LEU A 3 27.50 -8.15 4.01
C LEU A 3 27.13 -7.58 2.62
N ARG A 4 27.60 -8.24 1.57
CA ARG A 4 27.16 -8.01 0.18
C ARG A 4 25.77 -8.64 0.02
N TYR A 5 24.73 -7.82 0.17
CA TYR A 5 23.35 -8.21 -0.12
C TYR A 5 23.09 -8.16 -1.64
N ASN A 6 22.69 -9.30 -2.23
CA ASN A 6 22.29 -9.38 -3.63
C ASN A 6 20.84 -8.91 -3.79
N TYR A 7 20.67 -7.69 -4.30
CA TYR A 7 19.41 -6.93 -4.40
C TYR A 7 18.42 -7.38 -5.49
N ILE A 8 18.72 -8.50 -6.15
CA ILE A 8 17.84 -9.19 -7.12
C ILE A 8 16.46 -9.38 -6.56
N VAL A 9 16.45 -9.87 -5.34
CA VAL A 9 15.24 -10.46 -4.82
C VAL A 9 14.38 -9.37 -4.22
N ALA A 10 14.86 -8.16 -3.89
CA ALA A 10 14.04 -7.08 -3.29
C ALA A 10 13.15 -6.35 -4.30
N VAL A 11 13.65 -6.13 -5.52
CA VAL A 11 12.87 -5.50 -6.60
C VAL A 11 12.01 -6.54 -7.33
N TYR A 12 12.45 -7.79 -7.39
CA TYR A 12 11.62 -8.90 -7.86
C TYR A 12 10.60 -9.38 -6.82
N THR A 13 10.85 -9.37 -5.50
CA THR A 13 9.84 -9.75 -4.47
C THR A 13 8.70 -8.77 -4.34
N ILE A 14 8.91 -7.48 -4.56
CA ILE A 14 7.78 -6.52 -4.60
C ILE A 14 6.82 -6.85 -5.76
N LEU A 15 7.25 -7.67 -6.74
CA LEU A 15 6.48 -8.01 -7.94
C LEU A 15 6.19 -9.52 -8.15
N TYR A 16 6.66 -10.44 -7.28
CA TYR A 16 6.53 -11.90 -7.48
C TYR A 16 5.53 -12.62 -6.54
N LEU A 17 4.84 -11.92 -5.65
CA LEU A 17 4.19 -12.56 -4.50
C LEU A 17 2.67 -12.46 -4.64
N CYS A 18 2.07 -13.37 -5.41
CA CYS A 18 0.64 -13.58 -5.42
C CYS A 18 0.28 -15.02 -5.82
N THR A 19 0.09 -15.94 -4.86
CA THR A 19 -1.04 -16.87 -4.87
C THR A 19 -1.24 -17.54 -3.50
N CYS A 20 -2.48 -17.58 -3.02
CA CYS A 20 -3.05 -18.80 -2.42
C CYS A 20 -4.59 -18.78 -2.40
N TYR A 21 -5.17 -19.95 -2.65
CA TYR A 21 -6.59 -20.29 -2.50
C TYR A 21 -6.83 -20.70 -1.03
N GLY A 22 -8.02 -20.39 -0.49
CA GLY A 22 -8.50 -20.97 0.77
C GLY A 22 -9.18 -19.94 1.66
N ASP A 23 -10.51 -20.05 1.76
CA ASP A 23 -11.31 -19.46 2.83
C ASP A 23 -10.79 -19.98 4.17
N LYS A 24 -10.25 -19.09 5.01
CA LYS A 24 -10.11 -19.19 6.48
C LYS A 24 -9.38 -17.92 6.94
N LYS A 25 -10.03 -17.14 7.84
CA LYS A 25 -9.56 -15.95 8.59
C LYS A 25 -8.30 -15.23 8.05
N MET A 26 -8.44 -13.96 7.65
CA MET A 26 -7.29 -13.07 7.33
C MET A 26 -6.18 -13.20 8.38
N LEU A 27 -5.03 -13.74 7.94
CA LEU A 27 -3.82 -13.97 8.74
C LEU A 27 -3.26 -12.71 9.41
N SER A 28 -3.62 -11.51 8.97
CA SER A 28 -3.03 -10.23 9.42
C SER A 28 -3.34 -9.89 10.87
N GLN A 29 -4.55 -10.18 11.37
CA GLN A 29 -4.93 -9.79 12.72
C GLN A 29 -4.15 -10.59 13.76
N THR A 30 -4.16 -11.92 13.68
CA THR A 30 -3.39 -12.79 14.59
C THR A 30 -1.86 -12.64 14.41
N TYR A 31 -1.37 -12.37 13.20
CA TYR A 31 0.06 -12.15 12.95
C TYR A 31 0.56 -10.85 13.60
N CYS A 32 -0.16 -9.74 13.42
CA CYS A 32 0.12 -8.46 14.09
C CYS A 32 -0.06 -8.59 15.62
N GLU A 33 -1.13 -9.24 16.09
CA GLU A 33 -1.41 -9.44 17.52
C GLU A 33 -0.31 -10.24 18.21
N ASN A 34 0.19 -11.31 17.57
CA ASN A 34 1.30 -12.11 18.11
C ASN A 34 2.62 -11.31 18.15
N LYS A 35 2.93 -10.52 17.12
CA LYS A 35 4.12 -9.65 17.11
C LYS A 35 4.02 -8.54 18.16
N ASN A 36 2.84 -7.95 18.33
CA ASN A 36 2.55 -7.00 19.40
C ASN A 36 2.67 -7.63 20.79
N ALA A 37 2.17 -8.86 20.97
CA ALA A 37 2.29 -9.62 22.22
C ALA A 37 3.75 -9.96 22.56
N MET A 38 4.63 -10.05 21.56
CA MET A 38 6.09 -10.16 21.72
C MET A 38 6.78 -8.79 21.95
N GLY A 39 6.04 -7.70 22.13
CA GLY A 39 6.58 -6.36 22.38
C GLY A 39 7.22 -5.67 21.17
N ILE A 40 7.02 -6.19 19.95
CA ILE A 40 7.56 -5.59 18.73
C ILE A 40 6.69 -4.40 18.33
N LYS A 41 7.23 -3.18 18.42
CA LYS A 41 6.55 -1.95 18.01
C LYS A 41 6.32 -1.95 16.50
N LEU A 42 5.06 -1.86 16.09
CA LEU A 42 4.64 -1.82 14.68
C LEU A 42 5.25 -0.62 13.94
N ASN A 43 5.49 -0.81 12.65
CA ASN A 43 6.08 0.22 11.78
C ASN A 43 4.98 1.01 11.05
N SER A 44 5.08 2.34 11.08
CA SER A 44 4.19 3.27 10.36
C SER A 44 4.57 3.50 8.89
N PHE A 45 5.74 2.99 8.46
CA PHE A 45 6.40 3.35 7.20
C PHE A 45 6.38 4.87 6.93
N LEU A 46 6.43 5.67 8.00
CA LEU A 46 6.34 7.12 7.95
C LEU A 46 7.64 7.73 8.47
N TRP A 47 8.15 8.72 7.75
CA TRP A 47 9.28 9.54 8.16
C TRP A 47 8.88 11.01 8.13
N SER A 48 9.24 11.77 9.15
CA SER A 48 9.16 13.22 9.16
C SER A 48 10.37 13.81 8.46
N VAL A 49 10.17 14.91 7.76
CA VAL A 49 11.19 15.76 7.16
C VAL A 49 11.01 17.14 7.79
N GLU A 50 11.85 17.43 8.76
CA GLU A 50 11.87 18.71 9.47
C GLU A 50 12.69 19.72 8.67
N ARG A 51 12.12 20.92 8.54
CA ARG A 51 12.70 22.05 7.84
C ARG A 51 12.73 23.23 8.81
N PRO A 52 13.90 23.83 9.09
CA PRO A 52 13.97 24.97 9.99
C PRO A 52 12.98 26.07 9.56
N SER A 53 12.17 26.54 10.50
CA SER A 53 11.17 27.60 10.27
C SER A 53 10.02 27.26 9.31
N PHE A 54 9.88 26.00 8.87
CA PHE A 54 8.80 25.57 7.98
C PHE A 54 8.04 24.34 8.50
N PRO A 55 6.80 24.11 8.07
CA PRO A 55 6.04 22.95 8.50
C PRO A 55 6.71 21.63 8.11
N THR A 56 6.66 20.66 9.04
CA THR A 56 7.11 19.29 8.84
C THR A 56 6.37 18.64 7.66
N SER A 57 7.15 18.06 6.75
CA SER A 57 6.65 17.23 5.65
C SER A 57 6.89 15.76 5.95
N TYR A 58 6.27 14.85 5.20
CA TYR A 58 6.27 13.42 5.48
C TYR A 58 6.62 12.59 4.25
N LEU A 59 7.41 11.54 4.46
CA LEU A 59 7.64 10.47 3.49
C LEU A 59 6.90 9.23 3.97
N PHE A 60 6.02 8.70 3.14
CA PHE A 60 5.29 7.47 3.41
C PHE A 60 5.67 6.39 2.40
N GLY A 61 6.15 5.26 2.93
CA GLY A 61 6.56 4.09 2.17
C GLY A 61 5.37 3.26 1.71
N THR A 62 4.94 3.32 0.45
CA THR A 62 3.84 2.50 -0.08
C THR A 62 4.29 1.08 -0.44
N ILE A 63 3.32 0.18 -0.57
CA ILE A 63 3.48 -1.13 -1.18
C ILE A 63 2.48 -1.26 -2.32
N HIS A 64 2.92 -1.78 -3.47
CA HIS A 64 2.06 -2.01 -4.63
C HIS A 64 1.13 -3.21 -4.38
N ALA A 65 0.09 -2.98 -3.59
CA ALA A 65 -0.87 -3.98 -3.18
C ALA A 65 -2.28 -3.37 -3.12
N PRO A 66 -3.32 -4.22 -3.20
CA PRO A 66 -4.72 -3.79 -3.13
C PRO A 66 -5.01 -3.01 -1.84
N LYS A 67 -5.71 -1.87 -1.94
CA LYS A 67 -6.02 -1.01 -0.79
C LYS A 67 -6.72 -1.77 0.34
N ASP A 68 -7.58 -2.73 0.01
CA ASP A 68 -8.40 -3.47 0.98
C ASP A 68 -7.56 -4.42 1.85
N LEU A 69 -6.39 -4.82 1.37
CA LEU A 69 -5.46 -5.63 2.13
C LEU A 69 -4.57 -4.77 3.04
N VAL A 70 -4.31 -3.51 2.67
CA VAL A 70 -3.26 -2.69 3.30
C VAL A 70 -3.82 -1.56 4.16
N TRP A 71 -4.76 -0.77 3.64
CA TRP A 71 -5.18 0.51 4.22
C TRP A 71 -5.75 0.40 5.63
N LYS A 72 -6.46 -0.71 5.92
CA LYS A 72 -6.99 -1.01 7.25
C LYS A 72 -5.90 -1.09 8.31
N TYR A 73 -4.70 -1.59 7.94
CA TYR A 73 -3.59 -1.82 8.86
C TYR A 73 -2.57 -0.68 8.89
N ILE A 74 -2.73 0.34 8.04
CA ILE A 74 -1.93 1.56 8.15
C ILE A 74 -2.30 2.28 9.47
N PRO A 75 -1.32 2.58 10.34
CA PRO A 75 -1.56 3.28 11.60
C PRO A 75 -2.25 4.64 11.43
N SER A 76 -2.98 5.07 12.47
CA SER A 76 -3.73 6.34 12.45
C SER A 76 -2.83 7.54 12.23
N ASN A 77 -1.64 7.57 12.82
CA ASN A 77 -0.71 8.68 12.67
C ASN A 77 -0.28 8.91 11.22
N THR A 78 -0.07 7.85 10.43
CA THR A 78 0.17 7.96 8.99
C THR A 78 -1.04 8.54 8.25
N LYS A 79 -2.25 8.13 8.65
CA LYS A 79 -3.50 8.68 8.09
C LYS A 79 -3.64 10.15 8.45
N ASP A 80 -3.34 10.54 9.68
CA ASP A 80 -3.34 11.93 10.13
C ASP A 80 -2.30 12.74 9.35
N ALA A 81 -1.06 12.27 9.20
CA ALA A 81 -0.05 12.94 8.37
C ALA A 81 -0.52 13.17 6.93
N PHE A 82 -1.20 12.19 6.34
CA PHE A 82 -1.81 12.33 5.01
C PHE A 82 -2.95 13.37 5.01
N GLN A 83 -3.85 13.34 6.00
CA GLN A 83 -4.97 14.26 6.09
C GLN A 83 -4.51 15.71 6.31
N GLU A 84 -3.56 15.92 7.23
CA GLU A 84 -3.02 17.23 7.59
C GLU A 84 -2.13 17.86 6.52
N SER A 85 -1.71 17.09 5.51
CA SER A 85 -0.86 17.62 4.43
C SER A 85 -1.67 18.34 3.37
N THR A 86 -1.22 19.54 3.01
CA THR A 86 -1.86 20.41 2.00
C THR A 86 -1.47 20.02 0.58
N ASN A 87 -0.31 19.37 0.42
CA ASN A 87 0.20 18.91 -0.86
C ASN A 87 0.60 17.44 -0.77
N VAL A 88 0.04 16.62 -1.63
CA VAL A 88 0.32 15.18 -1.72
C VAL A 88 0.97 14.91 -3.05
N PHE A 89 2.14 14.30 -3.01
CA PHE A 89 2.89 13.88 -4.18
C PHE A 89 3.05 12.35 -4.19
N THR A 90 3.06 11.76 -5.37
CA THR A 90 3.36 10.34 -5.59
C THR A 90 4.61 10.16 -6.44
N GLU A 91 5.10 8.93 -6.58
CA GLU A 91 6.18 8.62 -7.55
C GLU A 91 5.84 9.13 -8.94
N VAL A 92 4.71 8.66 -9.46
CA VAL A 92 4.22 8.96 -10.80
C VAL A 92 2.81 9.49 -10.73
N ASP A 93 2.49 10.41 -11.62
CA ASP A 93 1.14 10.95 -11.73
C ASP A 93 0.24 10.01 -12.54
N LEU A 94 -0.47 9.13 -11.83
CA LEU A 94 -1.45 8.22 -12.44
C LEU A 94 -2.82 8.86 -12.64
N HIS A 95 -2.97 10.17 -12.41
CA HIS A 95 -4.16 10.92 -12.77
C HIS A 95 -4.02 11.59 -14.15
N ASP A 96 -2.79 11.93 -14.56
CA ASP A 96 -2.51 12.53 -15.85
C ASP A 96 -2.61 11.50 -16.99
N ALA A 97 -3.58 11.73 -17.89
CA ALA A 97 -3.83 10.87 -19.05
C ALA A 97 -2.64 10.83 -20.04
N ASN A 98 -1.86 11.90 -20.17
CA ASN A 98 -0.66 11.92 -21.00
C ASN A 98 0.43 11.03 -20.40
N ILE A 99 0.64 11.10 -19.10
CA ILE A 99 1.60 10.24 -18.40
C ILE A 99 1.19 8.77 -18.55
N ILE A 100 -0.08 8.44 -18.34
CA ILE A 100 -0.60 7.08 -18.55
C ILE A 100 -0.37 6.62 -20.00
N ARG A 101 -0.63 7.49 -20.99
CA ARG A 101 -0.43 7.19 -22.41
C ARG A 101 1.03 6.92 -22.73
N GLU A 102 1.96 7.72 -22.23
CA GLU A 102 3.40 7.54 -22.48
C GLU A 102 3.94 6.27 -21.79
N ILE A 103 3.51 5.97 -20.56
CA ILE A 103 3.81 4.69 -19.90
C ILE A 103 3.26 3.53 -20.73
N ARG A 104 2.01 3.61 -21.20
CA ARG A 104 1.43 2.58 -22.07
C ARG A 104 2.26 2.40 -23.34
N LYS A 105 2.66 3.49 -24.00
CA LYS A 105 3.46 3.46 -25.23
C LYS A 105 4.82 2.80 -25.01
N CYS A 106 5.54 3.17 -23.95
CA CYS A 106 6.89 2.66 -23.70
C CYS A 106 6.94 1.16 -23.35
N ARG A 107 5.83 0.59 -22.86
CA ARG A 107 5.65 -0.83 -22.55
C ARG A 107 5.45 -1.71 -23.78
N HIS A 108 5.04 -1.13 -24.91
CA HIS A 108 4.70 -1.87 -26.12
C HIS A 108 5.84 -1.84 -27.15
N LEU A 109 5.86 -2.87 -27.99
CA LEU A 109 6.69 -2.95 -29.19
C LEU A 109 6.26 -1.88 -30.19
N THR A 110 7.27 -1.23 -30.78
CA THR A 110 7.11 -0.20 -31.81
C THR A 110 6.76 -0.80 -33.17
N GLY A 111 6.12 -0.01 -34.04
CA GLY A 111 5.69 -0.47 -35.36
C GLY A 111 4.63 -1.57 -35.29
N ASN A 112 4.71 -2.55 -36.19
CA ASN A 112 3.80 -3.70 -36.25
C ASN A 112 4.41 -4.98 -35.64
N LEU A 113 5.53 -4.87 -34.93
CA LEU A 113 6.22 -5.99 -34.31
C LEU A 113 5.37 -6.63 -33.20
N THR A 114 5.54 -7.94 -33.07
CA THR A 114 4.90 -8.79 -32.06
C THR A 114 5.94 -9.60 -31.29
N LEU A 115 5.50 -10.24 -30.21
CA LEU A 115 6.31 -11.18 -29.43
C LEU A 115 6.86 -12.33 -30.28
N LYS A 116 6.19 -12.72 -31.38
CA LYS A 116 6.69 -13.75 -32.30
C LYS A 116 7.96 -13.30 -33.03
N ASP A 117 8.06 -12.00 -33.31
CA ASP A 117 9.14 -11.42 -34.12
C ASP A 117 10.39 -11.14 -33.28
N VAL A 118 10.23 -10.93 -31.97
CA VAL A 118 11.33 -10.50 -31.07
C VAL A 118 11.81 -11.59 -30.10
N LEU A 119 11.09 -12.71 -29.98
CA LEU A 119 11.48 -13.82 -29.10
C LEU A 119 12.06 -14.99 -29.91
N PRO A 120 13.06 -15.71 -29.37
CA PRO A 120 13.50 -16.98 -29.93
C PRO A 120 12.34 -17.98 -30.04
N LEU A 121 12.28 -18.75 -31.14
CA LEU A 121 11.18 -19.67 -31.46
C LEU A 121 10.81 -20.61 -30.30
N LYS A 122 11.80 -21.21 -29.64
CA LYS A 122 11.60 -22.09 -28.49
C LYS A 122 10.93 -21.37 -27.32
N LEU A 123 11.37 -20.13 -27.03
CA LEU A 123 10.82 -19.32 -25.94
C LEU A 123 9.40 -18.83 -26.25
N PHE A 124 9.16 -18.40 -27.49
CA PHE A 124 7.82 -18.02 -27.95
C PHE A 124 6.82 -19.19 -27.87
N THR A 125 7.26 -20.40 -28.25
CA THR A 125 6.44 -21.62 -28.17
C THR A 125 6.05 -21.94 -26.73
N LYS A 126 7.02 -21.87 -25.80
CA LYS A 126 6.77 -22.04 -24.36
C LYS A 126 5.80 -20.99 -23.84
N LEU A 127 6.03 -19.71 -24.16
CA LEU A 127 5.15 -18.61 -23.78
C LEU A 127 3.71 -18.84 -24.22
N ARG A 128 3.50 -19.22 -25.49
CA ARG A 128 2.16 -19.48 -26.04
C ARG A 128 1.45 -20.60 -25.26
N ALA A 129 2.17 -21.68 -24.91
CA ALA A 129 1.64 -22.75 -24.08
C ALA A 129 1.27 -22.25 -22.67
N THR A 130 2.14 -21.46 -22.03
CA THR A 130 1.88 -20.89 -20.70
C THR A 130 0.67 -19.95 -20.70
N ILE A 131 0.53 -19.07 -21.71
CA ILE A 131 -0.64 -18.19 -21.89
C ILE A 131 -1.92 -19.01 -22.02
N LYS A 132 -1.92 -20.09 -22.83
CA LYS A 132 -3.08 -20.98 -23.00
C LYS A 132 -3.51 -21.60 -21.66
N ASN A 133 -2.54 -22.09 -20.89
CA ASN A 133 -2.79 -22.69 -19.58
C ASN A 133 -3.30 -21.66 -18.55
N PHE A 134 -2.71 -20.47 -18.55
CA PHE A 134 -3.16 -19.37 -17.69
C PHE A 134 -4.58 -18.92 -18.05
N ASP A 135 -4.91 -18.78 -19.33
CA ASP A 135 -6.26 -18.41 -19.79
C ASP A 135 -7.33 -19.41 -19.31
N ALA A 136 -7.04 -20.71 -19.39
CA ALA A 136 -7.93 -21.75 -18.88
C ALA A 136 -8.14 -21.66 -17.35
N LYS A 137 -7.09 -21.30 -16.58
CA LYS A 137 -7.21 -21.07 -15.13
C LYS A 137 -7.96 -19.79 -14.81
N ARG A 138 -7.65 -18.69 -15.51
CA ARG A 138 -8.34 -17.41 -15.41
C ARG A 138 -9.84 -17.62 -15.50
N LYS A 139 -10.31 -18.27 -16.58
CA LYS A 139 -11.74 -18.60 -16.81
C LYS A 139 -12.37 -19.33 -15.62
N ARG A 140 -11.68 -20.32 -15.03
CA ARG A 140 -12.14 -21.03 -13.83
C ARG A 140 -12.18 -20.17 -12.57
N TRP A 141 -11.25 -19.22 -12.41
CA TRP A 141 -11.24 -18.33 -11.24
C TRP A 141 -12.36 -17.31 -11.27
N ILE A 142 -12.76 -16.91 -12.48
CA ILE A 142 -13.81 -15.94 -12.65
C ILE A 142 -15.18 -16.63 -12.68
N SER A 143 -15.35 -17.87 -13.15
CA SER A 143 -16.65 -18.53 -13.45
C SER A 143 -17.82 -18.43 -12.44
N LYS A 144 -17.60 -17.95 -11.21
CA LYS A 144 -18.62 -17.69 -10.18
C LYS A 144 -19.16 -16.25 -10.16
N PHE A 145 -18.57 -15.27 -10.85
CA PHE A 145 -19.15 -13.93 -10.95
C PHE A 145 -20.27 -13.91 -12.03
N SER A 146 -21.17 -12.92 -12.01
CA SER A 146 -22.39 -12.86 -12.83
C SER A 146 -22.15 -13.04 -14.34
N ARG A 147 -22.77 -14.05 -14.96
CA ARG A 147 -22.70 -14.43 -16.39
C ARG A 147 -22.70 -13.26 -17.39
N SER A 148 -23.42 -12.17 -17.14
CA SER A 148 -23.45 -10.99 -18.03
C SER A 148 -22.12 -10.20 -18.04
N MET A 149 -21.46 -10.07 -16.89
CA MET A 149 -20.15 -9.41 -16.76
C MET A 149 -19.00 -10.28 -17.31
N PHE A 150 -19.24 -11.59 -17.47
CA PHE A 150 -18.31 -12.54 -18.08
C PHE A 150 -18.24 -12.34 -19.57
N ASP A 151 -19.41 -12.28 -20.21
CA ASP A 151 -19.48 -12.39 -21.65
C ASP A 151 -18.95 -11.13 -22.35
N GLU A 152 -19.08 -9.95 -21.73
CA GLU A 152 -18.61 -8.68 -22.29
C GLU A 152 -17.07 -8.49 -22.19
N LEU A 153 -16.45 -8.92 -21.07
CA LEU A 153 -15.03 -8.66 -20.80
C LEU A 153 -14.11 -9.87 -21.06
N SER A 154 -14.63 -11.10 -20.97
CA SER A 154 -13.81 -12.33 -21.09
C SER A 154 -13.75 -12.92 -22.49
N ASN A 155 -14.78 -12.72 -23.31
CA ASN A 155 -14.90 -13.31 -24.66
C ASN A 155 -14.43 -12.38 -25.80
N THR A 156 -14.25 -11.08 -25.54
CA THR A 156 -13.98 -10.10 -26.62
C THR A 156 -12.53 -10.07 -27.10
N LEU A 157 -11.53 -10.52 -26.32
CA LEU A 157 -10.13 -10.64 -26.80
C LEU A 157 -9.31 -11.68 -26.00
N PRO A 158 -8.70 -12.71 -26.64
CA PRO A 158 -7.81 -13.67 -25.96
C PRO A 158 -6.64 -12.96 -25.26
N LEU A 159 -6.18 -13.43 -24.09
CA LEU A 159 -5.03 -12.78 -23.39
C LEU A 159 -3.79 -12.60 -24.28
N TYR A 160 -3.53 -13.54 -25.19
CA TYR A 160 -2.47 -13.39 -26.17
C TYR A 160 -2.61 -12.10 -26.97
N SER A 161 -3.80 -11.76 -27.44
CA SER A 161 -4.03 -10.52 -28.20
C SER A 161 -3.75 -9.25 -27.40
N GLN A 162 -3.95 -9.30 -26.08
CA GLN A 162 -3.65 -8.19 -25.16
C GLN A 162 -2.14 -8.04 -24.95
N TYR A 163 -1.42 -9.16 -24.88
CA TYR A 163 0.02 -9.18 -24.59
C TYR A 163 0.91 -9.26 -25.82
N LYS A 164 0.39 -9.58 -27.02
CA LYS A 164 1.17 -9.86 -28.23
C LYS A 164 2.11 -8.72 -28.63
N ARG A 165 1.79 -7.49 -28.21
CA ARG A 165 2.56 -6.28 -28.47
C ARG A 165 3.29 -5.74 -27.25
N LEU A 166 3.27 -6.40 -26.10
CA LEU A 166 4.12 -6.01 -24.98
C LEU A 166 5.57 -6.33 -25.29
N LYS A 167 6.49 -5.50 -24.83
CA LYS A 167 7.93 -5.84 -24.83
C LYS A 167 8.18 -7.06 -23.92
N PRO A 168 9.12 -7.95 -24.25
CA PRO A 168 9.41 -9.13 -23.43
C PRO A 168 9.72 -8.86 -21.94
N SER A 169 10.42 -7.77 -21.62
CA SER A 169 10.71 -7.37 -20.23
C SER A 169 9.44 -6.96 -19.47
N TRP A 170 8.51 -6.28 -20.13
CA TRP A 170 7.22 -5.91 -19.56
C TRP A 170 6.25 -7.07 -19.47
N LEU A 171 6.33 -8.03 -20.40
CA LEU A 171 5.59 -9.27 -20.33
C LEU A 171 6.02 -10.09 -19.10
N MET A 172 7.32 -10.19 -18.85
CA MET A 172 7.85 -10.81 -17.64
C MET A 172 7.22 -10.15 -16.41
N ALA A 173 7.33 -8.83 -16.26
CA ALA A 173 6.72 -8.11 -15.13
C ALA A 173 5.20 -8.36 -15.00
N THR A 174 4.50 -8.43 -16.13
CA THR A 174 3.05 -8.71 -16.19
C THR A 174 2.72 -10.11 -15.68
N ILE A 175 3.50 -11.14 -16.08
CA ILE A 175 3.31 -12.51 -15.59
C ILE A 175 3.44 -12.55 -14.06
N LEU A 176 4.47 -11.90 -13.53
CA LEU A 176 4.76 -11.93 -12.09
C LEU A 176 3.68 -11.27 -11.25
N GLN A 177 3.19 -10.12 -11.70
CA GLN A 177 2.25 -9.31 -10.93
C GLN A 177 0.78 -9.72 -11.15
N GLN A 178 0.43 -10.10 -12.38
CA GLN A 178 -0.98 -10.17 -12.79
C GLN A 178 -1.49 -11.60 -12.96
N TRP A 179 -0.60 -12.60 -13.11
CA TRP A 179 -1.03 -13.97 -13.41
C TRP A 179 -1.39 -14.77 -12.16
N ASN A 180 -2.33 -14.24 -11.40
CA ASN A 180 -2.80 -14.84 -10.16
C ASN A 180 -4.30 -14.61 -9.94
N LYS A 181 -4.89 -15.50 -9.12
CA LYS A 181 -6.33 -15.47 -8.84
C LYS A 181 -6.79 -14.15 -8.22
N PHE A 182 -5.98 -13.54 -7.36
CA PHE A 182 -6.37 -12.32 -6.67
C PHE A 182 -6.49 -11.17 -7.67
N TYR A 183 -5.43 -10.87 -8.43
CA TYR A 183 -5.40 -9.77 -9.39
C TYR A 183 -6.48 -9.93 -10.46
N VAL A 184 -6.66 -11.14 -10.98
CA VAL A 184 -7.73 -11.44 -11.94
C VAL A 184 -9.10 -11.13 -11.34
N ARG A 185 -9.36 -11.49 -10.08
CA ARG A 185 -10.65 -11.21 -9.43
C ARG A 185 -10.81 -9.75 -9.04
N SER A 186 -9.73 -9.05 -8.71
CA SER A 186 -9.79 -7.64 -8.33
C SER A 186 -10.21 -6.75 -9.50
N GLN A 187 -9.99 -7.16 -10.75
CA GLN A 187 -10.50 -6.45 -11.93
C GLN A 187 -12.04 -6.42 -12.02
N PHE A 188 -12.73 -7.31 -11.29
CA PHE A 188 -14.20 -7.35 -11.20
C PHE A 188 -14.70 -6.74 -9.88
N SER A 189 -13.88 -5.90 -9.25
CA SER A 189 -14.20 -5.18 -8.02
C SER A 189 -13.70 -3.75 -8.10
N ASP A 190 -14.23 -2.85 -7.27
CA ASP A 190 -13.75 -1.47 -7.18
C ASP A 190 -12.41 -1.36 -6.40
N THR A 191 -11.68 -2.47 -6.29
CA THR A 191 -10.41 -2.52 -5.57
C THR A 191 -9.29 -1.95 -6.43
N VAL A 192 -8.74 -0.81 -6.00
CA VAL A 192 -7.53 -0.22 -6.57
C VAL A 192 -6.30 -0.54 -5.72
N THR A 193 -5.10 -0.29 -6.25
CA THR A 193 -3.86 -0.37 -5.46
C THR A 193 -3.79 0.76 -4.44
N LEU A 194 -3.00 0.59 -3.37
CA LEU A 194 -2.78 1.62 -2.36
C LEU A 194 -2.30 2.93 -3.00
N ASP A 195 -1.41 2.86 -3.99
CA ASP A 195 -0.89 4.05 -4.68
C ASP A 195 -2.01 4.84 -5.36
N SER A 196 -2.84 4.18 -6.17
CA SER A 196 -3.98 4.81 -6.85
C SER A 196 -5.05 5.28 -5.87
N PHE A 197 -5.27 4.55 -4.77
CA PHE A 197 -6.18 4.96 -3.71
C PHE A 197 -5.73 6.28 -3.07
N LEU A 198 -4.45 6.43 -2.74
CA LEU A 198 -3.92 7.66 -2.15
C LEU A 198 -4.06 8.85 -3.11
N ILE A 199 -3.85 8.65 -4.41
CA ILE A 199 -4.10 9.68 -5.43
C ILE A 199 -5.58 10.07 -5.43
N GLN A 200 -6.49 9.10 -5.47
CA GLN A 200 -7.94 9.36 -5.46
C GLN A 200 -8.39 10.12 -4.21
N GLU A 201 -7.91 9.72 -3.02
CA GLU A 201 -8.23 10.43 -1.78
C GLU A 201 -7.61 11.83 -1.72
N ALA A 202 -6.39 12.01 -2.25
CA ALA A 202 -5.75 13.31 -2.35
C ALA A 202 -6.50 14.26 -3.31
N ILE A 203 -7.03 13.73 -4.42
CA ILE A 203 -7.88 14.50 -5.36
C ILE A 203 -9.19 14.89 -4.69
N LYS A 204 -9.88 13.94 -4.03
CA LYS A 204 -11.14 14.21 -3.30
C LYS A 204 -10.97 15.33 -2.26
N LYS A 205 -9.83 15.38 -1.57
CA LYS A 205 -9.52 16.44 -0.60
C LYS A 205 -8.81 17.66 -1.19
N GLN A 206 -8.67 17.75 -2.50
CA GLN A 206 -8.04 18.86 -3.23
C GLN A 206 -6.59 19.15 -2.79
N SER A 207 -5.83 18.13 -2.43
CA SER A 207 -4.42 18.25 -2.02
C SER A 207 -3.45 17.58 -2.98
N TYR A 208 -3.93 16.88 -4.01
CA TYR A 208 -3.05 16.19 -4.94
C TYR A 208 -2.22 17.20 -5.76
N SER A 209 -0.91 16.98 -5.83
CA SER A 209 0.07 17.90 -6.43
C SER A 209 0.94 17.25 -7.51
N GLY A 210 0.67 16.00 -7.88
CA GLY A 210 1.32 15.31 -8.99
C GLY A 210 2.45 14.35 -8.62
N GLY A 211 3.16 13.87 -9.65
CA GLY A 211 4.30 12.96 -9.52
C GLY A 211 5.64 13.67 -9.32
N ILE A 212 6.59 13.03 -8.64
CA ILE A 212 7.97 13.54 -8.47
C ILE A 212 9.00 12.87 -9.37
N GLU A 213 8.58 11.94 -10.22
CA GLU A 213 9.45 11.25 -11.17
C GLU A 213 9.08 11.53 -12.62
N LEU A 214 10.03 11.21 -13.51
CA LEU A 214 9.83 11.25 -14.95
C LEU A 214 9.22 9.94 -15.43
N VAL A 215 8.44 10.00 -16.51
CA VAL A 215 7.91 8.79 -17.17
C VAL A 215 9.04 7.83 -17.56
N SER A 216 10.17 8.35 -18.04
CA SER A 216 11.35 7.55 -18.39
C SER A 216 11.89 6.74 -17.21
N SER A 217 11.81 7.25 -15.98
CA SER A 217 12.23 6.53 -14.77
C SER A 217 11.45 5.22 -14.54
N HIS A 218 10.23 5.11 -15.08
CA HIS A 218 9.42 3.88 -15.03
C HIS A 218 9.60 3.00 -16.27
N CYS A 219 10.08 3.56 -17.39
CA CYS A 219 10.20 2.89 -18.67
C CYS A 219 11.59 2.27 -18.90
N ASP A 220 12.61 3.10 -18.74
CA ASP A 220 14.00 2.81 -19.08
C ASP A 220 14.59 1.61 -18.34
N PRO A 221 14.28 1.38 -17.04
CA PRO A 221 14.86 0.24 -16.35
C PRO A 221 14.55 -1.09 -17.02
N LEU A 222 13.31 -1.31 -17.49
CA LEU A 222 12.92 -2.53 -18.19
C LEU A 222 13.20 -2.47 -19.70
N ASN A 223 13.19 -1.29 -20.30
CA ASN A 223 13.41 -1.12 -21.73
C ASN A 223 14.87 -1.26 -22.14
N ASN A 224 15.81 -0.93 -21.25
CA ASN A 224 17.25 -0.93 -21.54
C ASN A 224 17.94 -2.22 -21.03
N LEU A 225 17.18 -3.22 -20.58
CA LEU A 225 17.73 -4.55 -20.29
C LEU A 225 18.26 -5.19 -21.58
N LYS A 226 19.46 -5.79 -21.51
CA LYS A 226 20.05 -6.55 -22.61
C LYS A 226 19.11 -7.70 -23.03
N SER A 227 18.95 -7.92 -24.33
CA SER A 227 18.04 -8.95 -24.87
C SER A 227 18.30 -10.35 -24.30
N ASP A 228 19.57 -10.73 -24.12
CA ASP A 228 19.93 -12.03 -23.54
C ASP A 228 19.46 -12.18 -22.09
N HIS A 229 19.58 -11.12 -21.30
CA HIS A 229 19.08 -11.08 -19.93
C HIS A 229 17.56 -11.17 -19.89
N VAL A 230 16.87 -10.47 -20.81
CA VAL A 230 15.41 -10.51 -20.91
C VAL A 230 14.93 -11.92 -21.29
N ASN A 231 15.58 -12.55 -22.28
CA ASN A 231 15.24 -13.90 -22.72
C ASN A 231 15.48 -14.94 -21.62
N LEU A 232 16.60 -14.83 -20.90
CA LEU A 232 16.91 -15.69 -19.75
C LEU A 232 15.86 -15.53 -18.64
N ALA A 233 15.62 -14.29 -18.22
CA ALA A 233 14.68 -14.00 -17.13
C ALA A 233 13.25 -14.44 -17.49
N LEU A 234 12.80 -14.17 -18.72
CA LEU A 234 11.50 -14.64 -19.19
C LEU A 234 11.40 -16.16 -19.24
N ASN A 235 12.45 -16.87 -19.66
CA ASN A 235 12.45 -18.33 -19.66
C ASN A 235 12.34 -18.91 -18.24
N ILE A 236 13.06 -18.32 -17.28
CA ILE A 236 12.98 -18.68 -15.85
C ILE A 236 11.58 -18.39 -15.32
N THR A 237 11.03 -17.21 -15.59
CA THR A 237 9.66 -16.82 -15.19
C THR A 237 8.62 -17.80 -15.74
N LEU A 238 8.70 -18.16 -17.02
CA LEU A 238 7.78 -19.10 -17.63
C LEU A 238 7.93 -20.52 -17.06
N HIS A 239 9.15 -20.93 -16.71
CA HIS A 239 9.39 -22.19 -16.02
C HIS A 239 8.79 -22.20 -14.62
N ALA A 240 9.05 -21.15 -13.82
CA ALA A 240 8.48 -21.00 -12.49
C ALA A 240 6.96 -21.02 -12.53
N GLU A 241 6.37 -20.33 -13.50
CA GLU A 241 4.93 -20.31 -13.72
C GLU A 241 4.39 -21.70 -14.08
N GLU A 242 5.06 -22.43 -14.97
CA GLU A 242 4.72 -23.82 -15.29
C GLU A 242 4.75 -24.73 -14.06
N GLN A 243 5.80 -24.65 -13.24
CA GLN A 243 5.90 -25.46 -12.02
C GLN A 243 4.82 -25.08 -10.98
N ARG A 244 4.53 -23.78 -10.84
CA ARG A 244 3.39 -23.29 -10.04
C ARG A 244 2.08 -23.86 -10.58
N MET A 245 1.93 -23.94 -11.90
CA MET A 245 0.71 -24.47 -12.50
C MET A 245 0.49 -25.95 -12.22
N LEU A 246 1.57 -26.73 -12.09
CA LEU A 246 1.55 -28.14 -11.73
C LEU A 246 1.33 -28.41 -10.23
N GLY A 247 1.19 -27.37 -9.41
CA GLY A 247 1.02 -27.51 -7.96
C GLY A 247 2.27 -27.96 -7.21
N LYS A 248 3.42 -28.04 -7.90
CA LYS A 248 4.71 -28.45 -7.32
C LYS A 248 5.32 -27.39 -6.39
N TYR A 249 4.85 -26.15 -6.49
CA TYR A 249 5.20 -25.06 -5.57
C TYR A 249 3.93 -24.51 -4.91
N SER A 250 3.82 -24.77 -3.61
CA SER A 250 2.74 -24.31 -2.73
C SER A 250 3.39 -23.61 -1.52
N ASN A 251 4.14 -22.53 -1.75
CA ASN A 251 4.74 -21.79 -0.64
C ASN A 251 3.80 -20.68 -0.14
N LYS A 252 3.45 -20.76 1.15
CA LYS A 252 2.75 -19.71 1.91
C LYS A 252 3.46 -18.34 1.83
N GLU A 253 4.76 -18.35 1.56
CA GLU A 253 5.60 -17.15 1.39
C GLU A 253 5.34 -16.41 0.07
N ASN A 254 4.77 -17.06 -0.95
CA ASN A 254 4.44 -16.47 -2.25
C ASN A 254 3.06 -15.77 -2.29
N ASP A 255 2.46 -15.54 -1.14
CA ASP A 255 1.16 -14.87 -1.01
C ASP A 255 1.35 -13.37 -0.82
N ILE A 256 0.62 -12.53 -1.56
CA ILE A 256 0.59 -11.08 -1.34
C ILE A 256 0.20 -10.77 0.10
N ARG A 257 -0.60 -11.64 0.74
CA ARG A 257 -0.93 -11.50 2.16
C ARG A 257 0.28 -11.67 3.06
N PHE A 258 1.25 -12.52 2.71
CA PHE A 258 2.50 -12.63 3.46
C PHE A 258 3.31 -11.34 3.35
N LEU A 259 3.41 -10.77 2.14
CA LEU A 259 4.04 -9.46 1.95
C LEU A 259 3.35 -8.34 2.71
N VAL A 260 2.04 -8.26 2.55
CA VAL A 260 1.22 -7.26 3.21
C VAL A 260 1.33 -7.45 4.72
N ASN A 261 1.44 -8.67 5.24
CA ASN A 261 1.69 -8.91 6.66
C ASN A 261 3.09 -8.45 7.09
N LEU A 262 4.14 -8.72 6.31
CA LEU A 262 5.49 -8.22 6.61
C LEU A 262 5.58 -6.70 6.53
N TYR A 263 4.87 -6.09 5.60
CA TYR A 263 4.77 -4.65 5.46
C TYR A 263 3.89 -4.02 6.56
N SER A 264 2.73 -4.59 6.87
CA SER A 264 1.82 -4.02 7.88
C SER A 264 2.24 -4.31 9.31
N CYS A 265 2.89 -5.45 9.56
CA CYS A 265 3.19 -5.95 10.90
C CYS A 265 4.69 -6.17 11.18
N GLY A 266 5.56 -6.08 10.17
CA GLY A 266 7.01 -6.28 10.32
C GLY A 266 7.76 -4.99 10.65
N ASN A 267 9.02 -5.12 11.05
CA ASN A 267 9.93 -3.98 11.20
C ASN A 267 10.68 -3.68 9.88
N PRO A 268 11.24 -2.48 9.68
CA PRO A 268 11.94 -2.11 8.44
C PRO A 268 13.06 -3.08 8.02
N LEU A 269 13.72 -3.72 8.99
CA LEU A 269 14.83 -4.66 8.76
C LEU A 269 14.31 -6.04 8.30
N GLU A 270 13.17 -6.51 8.82
CA GLU A 270 12.48 -7.71 8.34
C GLU A 270 11.94 -7.51 6.93
N THR A 271 11.39 -6.33 6.61
CA THR A 271 10.97 -5.99 5.24
C THR A 271 12.17 -5.94 4.27
N ALA A 272 13.35 -5.53 4.74
CA ALA A 272 14.57 -5.58 3.93
C ALA A 272 15.05 -7.03 3.64
N LYS A 273 14.77 -7.99 4.53
CA LYS A 273 15.09 -9.43 4.34
C LYS A 273 14.19 -10.13 3.31
N LEU A 274 13.08 -9.51 2.93
CA LEU A 274 12.23 -10.00 1.84
C LEU A 274 13.04 -10.21 0.55
N GLY A 275 14.06 -9.37 0.35
CA GLY A 275 15.05 -9.49 -0.71
C GLY A 275 16.02 -10.68 -0.62
N SER A 276 15.76 -11.75 0.14
CA SER A 276 16.64 -12.94 0.16
C SER A 276 15.95 -14.29 -0.12
N LEU A 277 14.61 -14.34 -0.22
CA LEU A 277 13.85 -15.59 -0.29
C LEU A 277 13.89 -16.34 -1.65
N PHE A 278 14.33 -15.71 -2.75
CA PHE A 278 14.39 -16.35 -4.08
C PHE A 278 15.75 -16.98 -4.47
N GLN A 279 16.73 -17.02 -3.56
CA GLN A 279 18.06 -17.57 -3.89
C GLN A 279 18.09 -19.10 -4.11
N THR A 280 16.96 -19.79 -3.95
CA THR A 280 16.88 -21.25 -3.80
C THR A 280 16.54 -22.02 -5.08
N PHE A 281 16.27 -21.36 -6.22
CA PHE A 281 15.65 -22.02 -7.40
C PHE A 281 16.45 -21.98 -8.71
N VAL A 282 17.72 -21.58 -8.68
CA VAL A 282 18.56 -21.46 -9.89
C VAL A 282 19.95 -22.02 -9.64
N ASP A 283 20.52 -22.70 -10.65
CA ASP A 283 21.88 -23.22 -10.61
C ASP A 283 22.93 -22.10 -10.50
N LYS A 284 24.17 -22.44 -10.15
CA LYS A 284 25.24 -21.47 -9.87
C LYS A 284 25.56 -20.54 -11.04
N ASN A 285 25.48 -21.00 -12.29
CA ASN A 285 25.77 -20.16 -13.46
C ASN A 285 24.61 -19.21 -13.73
N THR A 286 23.37 -19.70 -13.65
CA THR A 286 22.17 -18.86 -13.74
C THR A 286 22.15 -17.82 -12.62
N LYS A 287 22.60 -18.16 -11.41
CA LYS A 287 22.76 -17.22 -10.29
C LYS A 287 23.72 -16.06 -10.62
N LYS A 288 24.85 -16.34 -11.26
CA LYS A 288 25.82 -15.30 -11.64
C LYS A 288 25.30 -14.36 -12.73
N GLN A 289 24.52 -14.88 -13.69
CA GLN A 289 23.91 -14.05 -14.74
C GLN A 289 22.78 -13.18 -14.18
N LEU A 290 21.98 -13.72 -13.26
CA LEU A 290 20.97 -12.94 -12.55
C LEU A 290 21.64 -11.84 -11.71
N ASP A 291 22.74 -12.12 -10.99
CA ASP A 291 23.48 -11.11 -10.21
C ASP A 291 23.79 -9.82 -11.00
N GLU A 292 24.06 -9.89 -12.31
CA GLU A 292 24.26 -8.71 -13.16
C GLU A 292 22.95 -7.97 -13.45
N VAL A 293 21.91 -8.70 -13.87
CA VAL A 293 20.55 -8.16 -14.12
C VAL A 293 20.06 -7.36 -12.94
N ASP A 294 20.38 -7.83 -11.76
CA ASP A 294 19.83 -7.31 -10.53
C ASP A 294 20.61 -6.19 -9.90
N LYS A 295 21.94 -6.19 -10.04
CA LYS A 295 22.72 -4.98 -9.79
C LYS A 295 22.23 -3.85 -10.69
N TYR A 296 21.96 -4.16 -11.95
CA TYR A 296 21.42 -3.19 -12.90
C TYR A 296 20.01 -2.72 -12.48
N LEU A 297 19.08 -3.63 -12.22
CA LEU A 297 17.71 -3.25 -11.84
C LEU A 297 17.66 -2.53 -10.50
N PHE A 298 18.44 -2.93 -9.50
CA PHE A 298 18.52 -2.19 -8.23
C PHE A 298 19.09 -0.77 -8.43
N LYS A 299 20.10 -0.65 -9.29
CA LYS A 299 20.65 0.66 -9.64
C LYS A 299 19.60 1.55 -10.31
N GLU A 300 18.90 1.04 -11.32
CA GLU A 300 17.96 1.85 -12.12
C GLU A 300 16.59 2.04 -11.44
N LEU A 301 16.02 1.01 -10.79
CA LEU A 301 14.69 1.08 -10.15
C LEU A 301 14.70 1.66 -8.75
N VAL A 302 15.85 1.68 -8.06
CA VAL A 302 15.94 2.19 -6.68
C VAL A 302 16.97 3.30 -6.58
N THR A 303 18.25 3.00 -6.82
CA THR A 303 19.32 3.94 -6.49
C THR A 303 19.23 5.24 -7.29
N LYS A 304 19.13 5.17 -8.61
CA LYS A 304 19.06 6.34 -9.51
C LYS A 304 17.79 7.14 -9.27
N ARG A 305 16.65 6.44 -9.12
CA ARG A 305 15.36 7.03 -8.79
C ARG A 305 15.37 7.74 -7.43
N ASN A 306 16.05 7.19 -6.42
CA ASN A 306 16.21 7.85 -5.11
C ASN A 306 16.88 9.22 -5.23
N TYR A 307 17.97 9.33 -6.01
CA TYR A 307 18.63 10.62 -6.23
C TYR A 307 17.71 11.60 -6.97
N GLN A 308 17.05 11.15 -8.04
CA GLN A 308 16.12 11.99 -8.80
C GLN A 308 14.96 12.50 -7.92
N MET A 309 14.31 11.60 -7.18
CA MET A 309 13.22 11.95 -6.27
C MET A 309 13.70 12.89 -5.15
N ALA A 310 14.84 12.60 -4.53
CA ALA A 310 15.36 13.45 -3.45
C ALA A 310 15.76 14.85 -3.95
N ASP A 311 16.29 14.97 -5.17
CA ASP A 311 16.55 16.27 -5.81
C ASP A 311 15.25 17.01 -6.12
N GLN A 312 14.22 16.31 -6.61
CA GLN A 312 12.92 16.91 -6.84
C GLN A 312 12.25 17.38 -5.55
N MET A 313 12.31 16.55 -4.48
CA MET A 313 11.85 16.93 -3.15
C MET A 313 12.60 18.17 -2.63
N HIS A 314 13.92 18.22 -2.78
CA HIS A 314 14.72 19.39 -2.40
C HIS A 314 14.28 20.66 -3.15
N LYS A 315 14.02 20.58 -4.46
CA LYS A 315 13.48 21.70 -5.24
C LYS A 315 12.11 22.14 -4.74
N LEU A 316 11.22 21.20 -4.42
CA LEU A 316 9.90 21.49 -3.85
C LEU A 316 10.03 22.16 -2.48
N PHE A 317 10.92 21.67 -1.60
CA PHE A 317 11.15 22.25 -0.28
C PHE A 317 11.66 23.69 -0.34
N SER A 318 12.46 24.01 -1.35
CA SER A 318 13.05 25.34 -1.55
C SER A 318 12.18 26.28 -2.42
N SER A 319 11.09 25.78 -3.00
CA SER A 319 10.19 26.58 -3.82
C SER A 319 9.33 27.52 -2.97
N LYS A 320 9.23 28.80 -3.37
CA LYS A 320 8.37 29.79 -2.69
C LYS A 320 6.90 29.34 -2.59
N ILE A 321 6.41 28.55 -3.55
CA ILE A 321 5.03 28.06 -3.59
C ILE A 321 4.78 27.01 -2.49
N HIS A 322 5.80 26.22 -2.15
CA HIS A 322 5.66 25.06 -1.26
C HIS A 322 6.43 25.22 0.06
N GLN A 323 7.15 26.31 0.24
CA GLN A 323 7.97 26.56 1.40
C GLN A 323 7.16 26.47 2.71
N THR A 324 5.91 26.96 2.72
CA THR A 324 4.98 26.88 3.86
C THR A 324 4.00 25.70 3.80
N SER A 325 4.07 24.85 2.77
CA SER A 325 3.19 23.68 2.64
C SER A 325 3.62 22.54 3.56
N LYS A 326 2.64 21.83 4.13
CA LYS A 326 2.86 20.47 4.66
C LYS A 326 2.77 19.49 3.49
N MET A 327 3.88 18.87 3.11
CA MET A 327 3.93 17.94 1.99
C MET A 327 3.90 16.49 2.47
N PHE A 328 3.19 15.63 1.73
CA PHE A 328 3.17 14.19 1.93
C PHE A 328 3.62 13.50 0.66
N PHE A 329 4.72 12.75 0.71
CA PHE A 329 5.25 11.99 -0.41
C PHE A 329 4.92 10.51 -0.23
N ALA A 330 4.04 9.97 -1.06
CA ALA A 330 3.74 8.54 -1.11
C ALA A 330 4.63 7.86 -2.16
N ILE A 331 5.67 7.18 -1.69
CA ILE A 331 6.72 6.56 -2.49
C ILE A 331 6.97 5.13 -2.02
N GLY A 332 7.39 4.23 -2.88
CA GLY A 332 7.59 2.82 -2.55
C GLY A 332 8.52 2.63 -1.35
N ALA A 333 8.14 1.76 -0.41
CA ALA A 333 8.86 1.55 0.84
C ALA A 333 10.34 1.19 0.65
N ALA A 334 10.69 0.55 -0.48
CA ALA A 334 12.07 0.22 -0.83
C ALA A 334 12.97 1.47 -0.98
N HIS A 335 12.41 2.62 -1.36
CA HIS A 335 13.15 3.87 -1.54
C HIS A 335 13.58 4.52 -0.21
N LEU A 336 13.01 4.07 0.91
CA LEU A 336 13.26 4.63 2.25
C LEU A 336 14.29 3.83 3.06
N LEU A 337 14.77 2.71 2.54
CA LEU A 337 15.65 1.78 3.27
C LEU A 337 17.07 1.73 2.68
N GLY A 338 18.07 1.62 3.56
CA GLY A 338 19.47 1.49 3.18
C GLY A 338 20.25 2.81 3.08
N ASN A 339 21.53 2.72 2.73
CA ASN A 339 22.49 3.83 2.71
C ASN A 339 22.33 4.79 1.52
N LYS A 340 21.69 4.35 0.44
CA LYS A 340 21.34 5.18 -0.72
C LYS A 340 19.83 5.48 -0.78
N SER A 341 19.14 5.38 0.36
CA SER A 341 17.73 5.74 0.47
C SER A 341 17.51 7.24 0.32
N ILE A 342 16.28 7.64 -0.01
CA ILE A 342 15.87 9.04 0.01
C ILE A 342 16.11 9.65 1.39
N VAL A 343 15.87 8.89 2.47
CA VAL A 343 16.16 9.31 3.85
C VAL A 343 17.63 9.68 4.01
N ALA A 344 18.55 8.82 3.55
CA ALA A 344 19.99 9.10 3.63
C ALA A 344 20.41 10.30 2.77
N ILE A 345 19.86 10.41 1.55
CA ILE A 345 20.19 11.50 0.63
C ILE A 345 19.70 12.86 1.17
N LEU A 346 18.46 12.93 1.69
CA LEU A 346 17.92 14.15 2.27
C LEU A 346 18.68 14.58 3.53
N ARG A 347 19.08 13.63 4.38
CA ARG A 347 19.98 13.93 5.52
C ARG A 347 21.31 14.53 5.05
N GLY A 348 21.89 13.97 3.99
CA GLY A 348 23.10 14.52 3.36
C GLY A 348 22.91 15.93 2.79
N LYS A 349 21.68 16.32 2.45
CA LYS A 349 21.31 17.69 2.02
C LYS A 349 21.01 18.63 3.19
N GLY A 350 21.16 18.19 4.44
CA GLY A 350 20.95 19.02 5.65
C GLY A 350 19.55 18.97 6.24
N TYR A 351 18.66 18.09 5.76
CA TYR A 351 17.33 17.91 6.37
C TYR A 351 17.39 16.97 7.57
N THR A 352 16.65 17.29 8.63
CA THR A 352 16.41 16.34 9.71
C THR A 352 15.29 15.40 9.29
N VAL A 353 15.65 14.16 8.96
CA VAL A 353 14.69 13.11 8.58
C VAL A 353 14.63 12.04 9.67
N ARG A 354 13.48 11.84 10.30
CA ARG A 354 13.30 10.89 11.42
C ARG A 354 12.18 9.90 11.13
N HIS A 355 12.35 8.65 11.54
CA HIS A 355 11.26 7.68 11.53
C HIS A 355 10.21 8.07 12.58
N VAL A 356 8.94 8.08 12.19
CA VAL A 356 7.81 8.40 13.07
C VAL A 356 7.21 7.09 13.56
N ARG A 357 7.28 6.78 14.84
CA ARG A 357 6.74 5.53 15.38
C ARG A 357 5.21 5.50 15.25
N SER A 358 4.60 4.32 15.17
CA SER A 358 3.14 4.17 14.99
C SER A 358 2.29 4.79 16.11
N ASP A 359 2.86 4.98 17.30
CA ASP A 359 2.22 5.56 18.49
C ASP A 359 2.43 7.08 18.62
N GLU A 360 3.24 7.70 17.76
CA GLU A 360 3.46 9.14 17.79
C GLU A 360 2.26 9.90 17.22
N VAL A 361 1.84 10.94 17.93
CA VAL A 361 0.71 11.80 17.55
C VAL A 361 1.16 12.82 16.51
N ILE A 362 0.40 12.93 15.40
CA ILE A 362 0.57 14.01 14.43
C ILE A 362 -0.30 15.19 14.86
N PRO A 363 0.28 16.38 15.11
CA PRO A 363 -0.51 17.53 15.51
C PRO A 363 -1.52 17.93 14.43
N PRO A 364 -2.82 18.09 14.78
CA PRO A 364 -3.84 18.52 13.84
C PRO A 364 -3.53 19.94 13.33
N THR A 365 -3.91 20.22 12.09
CA THR A 365 -3.85 21.57 11.54
C THR A 365 -4.88 22.47 12.23
N GLN A 366 -4.60 23.77 12.27
CA GLN A 366 -5.55 24.77 12.76
C GLN A 366 -6.91 24.65 12.07
N ARG A 367 -6.93 24.43 10.75
CA ARG A 367 -8.16 24.19 9.99
C ARG A 367 -8.96 22.99 10.50
N ARG A 368 -8.30 21.87 10.85
CA ARG A 368 -8.97 20.70 11.43
C ARG A 368 -9.50 21.02 12.82
N MET A 369 -8.70 21.67 13.66
CA MET A 369 -9.13 22.09 15.01
C MET A 369 -10.35 23.02 14.94
N GLU A 370 -10.36 24.01 14.07
CA GLU A 370 -11.49 24.92 13.84
C GLU A 370 -12.74 24.19 13.32
N LYS A 371 -12.55 23.22 12.41
CA LYS A 371 -13.66 22.39 11.92
C LYS A 371 -14.25 21.52 13.03
N GLU A 372 -13.40 20.87 13.83
CA GLU A 372 -13.81 20.05 14.97
C GLU A 372 -14.49 20.92 16.03
N GLU A 373 -13.97 22.11 16.32
CA GLU A 373 -14.57 23.08 17.22
C GLU A 373 -15.93 23.58 16.70
N LYS A 374 -16.06 23.87 15.40
CA LYS A 374 -17.34 24.23 14.78
C LYS A 374 -18.36 23.11 14.85
N ILE A 375 -17.91 21.85 14.66
CA ILE A 375 -18.75 20.68 14.86
C ILE A 375 -19.16 20.61 16.33
N LEU A 376 -18.24 20.71 17.29
CA LEU A 376 -18.58 20.65 18.71
C LEU A 376 -19.54 21.77 19.15
N LYS A 377 -19.36 22.98 18.63
CA LYS A 377 -20.24 24.14 18.89
C LYS A 377 -21.63 24.01 18.28
N SER A 378 -21.81 23.19 17.24
CA SER A 378 -23.13 22.94 16.64
C SER A 378 -23.94 21.86 17.37
N TRP A 379 -23.40 21.27 18.45
CA TRP A 379 -24.14 20.34 19.29
C TRP A 379 -24.97 21.16 20.28
N GLU A 380 -26.28 21.21 20.07
CA GLU A 380 -27.19 21.78 21.07
C GLU A 380 -27.22 20.86 22.31
N SER A 381 -26.83 21.39 23.47
CA SER A 381 -27.08 20.73 24.75
C SER A 381 -28.49 21.07 25.24
N LYS A 382 -29.39 20.09 25.25
CA LYS A 382 -30.66 20.19 25.97
C LYS A 382 -30.51 19.50 27.31
N SER A 383 -30.28 20.31 28.35
CA SER A 383 -30.35 19.89 29.75
C SER A 383 -31.81 19.90 30.20
N ASN A 384 -32.37 18.74 30.53
CA ASN A 384 -33.57 18.70 31.37
C ASN A 384 -33.16 18.62 32.84
N LYS A 385 -34.00 19.15 33.75
CA LYS A 385 -33.80 19.25 35.22
C LYS A 385 -33.61 17.91 35.96
N SER A 386 -33.25 16.83 35.28
CA SER A 386 -32.94 15.52 35.83
C SER A 386 -31.65 15.01 35.19
N ASN A 387 -30.47 15.23 35.79
CA ASN A 387 -29.14 14.60 35.56
C ASN A 387 -28.77 13.97 34.17
N PHE A 388 -29.43 14.36 33.08
CA PHE A 388 -29.38 13.77 31.76
C PHE A 388 -29.44 14.92 30.75
N GLY A 389 -28.35 15.11 30.01
CA GLY A 389 -28.28 16.02 28.87
C GLY A 389 -28.41 15.24 27.56
N PHE A 390 -29.20 15.77 26.62
CA PHE A 390 -29.26 15.25 25.26
C PHE A 390 -28.53 16.20 24.33
N SER A 391 -27.64 15.67 23.47
CA SER A 391 -27.03 16.44 22.40
C SER A 391 -27.40 15.83 21.06
N HIS A 392 -27.93 16.65 20.14
CA HIS A 392 -28.26 16.22 18.79
C HIS A 392 -27.04 16.37 17.87
N PHE A 393 -26.74 15.32 17.08
CA PHE A 393 -25.70 15.36 16.06
C PHE A 393 -26.16 16.21 14.87
N PRO A 394 -25.40 17.22 14.43
CA PRO A 394 -25.79 18.06 13.30
C PRO A 394 -25.35 17.40 11.99
N GLY A 395 -26.26 16.67 11.33
CA GLY A 395 -26.05 16.06 10.01
C GLY A 395 -27.30 15.29 9.52
N LYS A 396 -27.45 15.10 8.20
CA LYS A 396 -28.44 14.15 7.66
C LYS A 396 -27.95 12.73 7.93
N PHE A 397 -28.81 11.91 8.54
CA PHE A 397 -28.59 10.49 8.79
C PHE A 397 -28.30 9.76 7.47
N ASP A 398 -27.22 8.97 7.44
CA ASP A 398 -26.94 8.01 6.37
C ASP A 398 -27.49 6.64 6.78
N ASP A 399 -28.71 6.34 6.36
CA ASP A 399 -29.42 5.07 6.65
C ASP A 399 -28.78 3.84 5.97
N THR A 400 -27.70 4.02 5.18
CA THR A 400 -27.03 2.91 4.49
C THR A 400 -25.97 2.21 5.35
N GLN A 401 -25.56 2.79 6.48
CA GLN A 401 -24.69 2.13 7.46
C GLN A 401 -25.50 1.27 8.43
N LYS A 402 -25.28 -0.05 8.42
CA LYS A 402 -26.01 -1.06 9.23
C LYS A 402 -25.83 -0.97 10.76
N ALA A 403 -25.41 0.18 11.31
CA ALA A 403 -25.37 0.41 12.74
C ALA A 403 -25.88 1.83 13.06
N PRO A 404 -26.91 1.98 13.89
CA PRO A 404 -27.41 3.28 14.33
C PRO A 404 -26.45 3.95 15.31
N GLN A 405 -26.29 5.26 15.16
CA GLN A 405 -25.43 6.10 16.00
C GLN A 405 -26.27 7.24 16.58
N VAL A 406 -26.83 7.03 17.77
CA VAL A 406 -27.25 8.12 18.65
C VAL A 406 -26.22 8.18 19.78
N LEU A 407 -25.58 9.34 19.97
CA LEU A 407 -24.67 9.61 21.08
C LEU A 407 -25.44 10.21 22.25
N ILE A 408 -25.44 9.53 23.39
CA ILE A 408 -25.96 10.06 24.65
C ILE A 408 -24.77 10.28 25.59
N PHE A 409 -24.64 11.49 26.14
CA PHE A 409 -23.66 11.80 27.17
C PHE A 409 -24.30 11.74 28.54
N LYS A 410 -23.71 10.96 29.45
CA LYS A 410 -24.00 11.07 30.89
C LYS A 410 -22.78 11.69 31.57
N THR A 411 -22.97 12.84 32.21
CA THR A 411 -21.95 13.49 33.04
C THR A 411 -22.30 13.28 34.50
N GLU A 412 -21.53 12.43 35.19
CA GLU A 412 -21.42 12.46 36.65
C GLU A 412 -20.06 13.06 37.00
N VAL A 413 -20.03 13.87 38.05
CA VAL A 413 -18.89 14.70 38.46
C VAL A 413 -17.58 13.91 38.33
N LYS A 414 -16.73 14.33 37.38
CA LYS A 414 -15.41 13.79 36.97
C LYS A 414 -15.33 12.64 35.96
N LYS A 415 -16.42 12.15 35.33
CA LYS A 415 -16.33 11.19 34.21
C LYS A 415 -17.37 11.44 33.11
N THR A 416 -16.93 11.44 31.85
CA THR A 416 -17.80 11.52 30.65
C THR A 416 -17.94 10.12 30.06
N TYR A 417 -19.18 9.64 29.93
CA TYR A 417 -19.49 8.37 29.27
C TYR A 417 -20.19 8.62 27.93
N VAL A 418 -19.79 7.89 26.89
CA VAL A 418 -20.39 7.91 25.55
C VAL A 418 -21.17 6.60 25.34
N TYR A 419 -22.48 6.69 25.14
CA TYR A 419 -23.33 5.54 24.85
C TYR A 419 -23.80 5.52 23.39
N TYR A 420 -23.90 4.33 22.81
CA TYR A 420 -24.44 4.08 21.46
C TYR A 420 -25.80 3.38 21.56
N TYR A 421 -26.84 3.88 20.89
CA TYR A 421 -28.18 3.26 20.90
C TYR A 421 -28.60 2.67 19.55
N LYS A 422 -29.29 1.51 19.57
CA LYS A 422 -29.88 0.85 18.40
C LYS A 422 -31.37 1.11 18.21
N SER A 423 -31.74 2.03 17.32
CA SER A 423 -33.14 2.24 16.95
C SER A 423 -33.62 1.12 16.01
N GLY A 424 -34.42 0.21 16.55
CA GLY A 424 -35.03 -0.86 15.75
C GLY A 424 -35.73 -1.96 16.54
N SER A 425 -36.81 -1.64 17.27
CA SER A 425 -37.97 -2.53 17.42
C SER A 425 -39.17 -1.77 17.98
N LYS A 426 -40.33 -1.92 17.32
CA LYS A 426 -41.62 -1.33 17.72
C LYS A 426 -42.06 -1.78 19.12
N LYS A 427 -42.70 -0.85 19.84
CA LYS A 427 -43.62 -0.98 21.00
C LYS A 427 -43.16 -1.79 22.22
N ASN A 428 -43.19 -1.11 23.38
CA ASN A 428 -43.28 -1.66 24.74
C ASN A 428 -42.28 -2.75 25.10
N GLN A 429 -41.03 -2.36 25.38
CA GLN A 429 -40.22 -3.05 26.39
C GLN A 429 -39.56 -2.02 27.29
N THR A 430 -39.81 -2.16 28.58
CA THR A 430 -39.12 -1.46 29.67
C THR A 430 -37.61 -1.61 29.49
N ALA A 431 -36.90 -0.49 29.56
CA ALA A 431 -35.46 -0.44 29.39
C ALA A 431 -34.75 -1.08 30.60
N THR A 432 -34.43 -2.37 30.50
CA THR A 432 -33.64 -3.07 31.53
C THR A 432 -32.38 -3.77 31.03
N ASN A 433 -31.95 -3.56 29.78
CA ASN A 433 -30.67 -4.11 29.30
C ASN A 433 -29.79 -3.03 28.65
N CYS A 434 -29.15 -2.21 29.49
CA CYS A 434 -27.91 -1.52 29.10
C CYS A 434 -26.77 -2.55 29.09
N PHE A 435 -26.31 -2.95 27.91
CA PHE A 435 -25.06 -3.68 27.79
C PHE A 435 -23.89 -2.72 28.06
N ILE A 436 -23.24 -2.88 29.21
CA ILE A 436 -21.90 -2.35 29.45
C ILE A 436 -20.98 -3.16 28.54
N VAL A 437 -20.55 -2.58 27.42
CA VAL A 437 -19.40 -3.11 26.67
C VAL A 437 -18.16 -2.51 27.33
N PRO A 438 -17.30 -3.31 27.98
CA PRO A 438 -16.02 -2.80 28.44
C PRO A 438 -15.13 -2.62 27.20
N LEU A 439 -15.05 -1.37 26.72
CA LEU A 439 -14.00 -0.97 25.79
C LEU A 439 -12.71 -0.82 26.60
N ILE A 440 -11.98 -1.92 26.79
CA ILE A 440 -10.60 -1.85 27.27
C ILE A 440 -9.77 -1.33 26.10
N LEU A 441 -9.52 -0.03 26.07
CA LEU A 441 -8.30 0.53 25.51
C LEU A 441 -7.84 1.73 26.35
N SER A 442 -6.75 1.47 27.07
CA SER A 442 -5.64 2.41 27.34
C SER A 442 -5.82 3.51 28.39
N ILE A 443 -5.65 3.17 29.68
CA ILE A 443 -4.94 4.06 30.63
C ILE A 443 -4.16 3.19 31.63
N HIS A 444 -2.87 2.95 31.36
CA HIS A 444 -1.79 2.74 32.34
C HIS A 444 -0.56 3.32 31.61
N LEU A 445 -0.10 4.53 31.90
CA LEU A 445 0.76 4.81 33.05
C LEU A 445 0.83 6.33 33.26
N LEU A 446 0.19 6.80 34.33
CA LEU A 446 0.78 7.80 35.20
C LEU A 446 0.08 7.67 36.55
N ILE A 447 0.90 7.41 37.57
CA ILE A 447 0.61 7.55 39.00
C ILE A 447 -0.18 6.38 39.62
N PHE A 448 0.55 5.29 39.90
CA PHE A 448 0.38 4.56 41.16
C PHE A 448 1.76 4.12 41.64
N ASN A 449 2.43 5.04 42.33
CA ASN A 449 3.33 4.71 43.42
C ASN A 449 3.11 5.77 44.49
N LEU A 450 3.03 5.33 45.75
CA LEU A 450 2.67 6.05 46.97
C LEU A 450 1.16 6.17 47.26
N VAL A 451 0.60 5.09 47.81
CA VAL A 451 0.01 5.16 49.17
C VAL A 451 0.45 3.91 49.94
N THR A 452 1.57 4.04 50.66
CA THR A 452 1.73 3.41 51.98
C THR A 452 1.63 4.57 52.96
N LYS A 453 0.47 4.68 53.63
CA LYS A 453 0.34 4.48 55.07
C LYS A 453 1.14 5.51 55.89
N ILE A 454 0.41 6.39 56.58
CA ILE A 454 0.47 6.68 58.03
C ILE A 454 -0.01 8.12 58.26
N ASP A 455 -0.95 8.20 59.21
CA ASP A 455 -1.62 9.32 59.90
C ASP A 455 -2.49 10.31 59.13
#